data_AF-A0A2D6HC82-F1
#
_entry.id   AF-A0A2D6HC82-F1
#
_cell.length_a   1.000
_cell.length_b   1.000
_cell.length_c   1.000
_cell.angle_alpha   90.00
_cell.angle_beta   90.00
_cell.angle_gamma   90.00
#
_symmetry.space_group_name_H-M   'P 1'
#
loop_
_entity.id
_entity.type
_entity.pdbx_description
1 polymer ?
#
loop_
_entity_poly.entity_id
_entity_poly.type
_entity_poly.pdbx_seq_one_letter_code
_entity_poly.pdbx_strand_id
1 'polypeptide(L)'
;MAPIAAYPPRICGGQMSETGMLLAAAVGIALPFLILGRRLRYGRDYRLVAGYNRASAEEKRKYDIEGLADHLGNGLISLGVLCILMPGAWLLGWNTVALILLGIFLLFAFIIVVGGQRFLPHRRHPEPGIPSSGPQRLLKHVLPASAFAAMEAGTREWIAECKCGAIRDFWETGGIRYKAVGEKRSLMPCSHCKRVSMQKIRRRLPSENSGGSRGFPMK
;
A
#
# COMPACT_ATOMS: atom_id res chain seq x y z
N MET A 1 -8.30 -80.56 3.25
CA MET A 1 -8.91 -79.36 3.84
C MET A 1 -7.97 -78.19 3.57
N ALA A 2 -8.31 -77.33 2.61
CA ALA A 2 -7.53 -76.13 2.30
C ALA A 2 -8.12 -74.93 3.06
N PRO A 3 -7.29 -74.01 3.58
CA PRO A 3 -7.78 -72.86 4.34
C PRO A 3 -8.46 -71.87 3.40
N ILE A 4 -9.65 -71.42 3.80
CA ILE A 4 -10.42 -70.37 3.15
C ILE A 4 -9.62 -69.07 3.32
N ALA A 5 -9.08 -68.54 2.22
CA ALA A 5 -8.42 -67.24 2.21
C ALA A 5 -9.45 -66.14 2.51
N ALA A 6 -9.34 -65.52 3.68
CA ALA A 6 -10.10 -64.33 4.03
C ALA A 6 -9.63 -63.17 3.14
N TYR A 7 -10.47 -62.73 2.20
CA TYR A 7 -10.24 -61.48 1.48
C TYR A 7 -10.38 -60.31 2.47
N PRO A 8 -9.42 -59.36 2.50
CA PRO A 8 -9.57 -58.17 3.32
C PRO A 8 -10.79 -57.36 2.83
N PRO A 9 -11.52 -56.69 3.75
CA PRO A 9 -12.65 -55.85 3.37
C PRO A 9 -12.15 -54.74 2.43
N ARG A 10 -12.76 -54.63 1.24
CA ARG A 10 -12.61 -53.43 0.40
C ARG A 10 -13.16 -52.26 1.20
N ILE A 11 -12.27 -51.44 1.74
CA ILE A 11 -12.63 -50.12 2.22
C ILE A 11 -13.05 -49.34 0.98
N CYS A 12 -14.36 -49.17 0.78
CA CYS A 12 -14.95 -48.28 -0.22
C CYS A 12 -14.72 -46.81 0.18
N GLY A 13 -13.46 -46.41 0.33
CA GLY A 13 -13.07 -45.00 0.39
C GLY A 13 -12.87 -44.53 -1.03
N GLY A 14 -13.88 -43.90 -1.63
CA GLY A 14 -13.72 -43.28 -2.95
C GLY A 14 -12.63 -42.21 -2.87
N GLN A 15 -11.43 -42.51 -3.36
CA GLN A 15 -10.36 -41.52 -3.49
C GLN A 15 -10.84 -40.46 -4.49
N MET A 16 -11.08 -39.24 -3.99
CA MET A 16 -11.35 -38.09 -4.83
C MET A 16 -10.14 -37.86 -5.73
N SER A 17 -10.36 -37.74 -7.04
CA SER A 17 -9.29 -37.47 -8.00
C SER A 17 -8.58 -36.16 -7.67
N GLU A 18 -7.31 -36.03 -8.08
CA GLU A 18 -6.54 -34.78 -7.94
C GLU A 18 -7.30 -33.59 -8.55
N THR A 19 -7.97 -33.82 -9.68
CA THR A 19 -8.85 -32.84 -10.34
C THR A 19 -10.05 -32.45 -9.47
N GLY A 20 -10.68 -33.42 -8.81
CA GLY A 20 -11.77 -33.16 -7.88
C GLY A 20 -11.32 -32.33 -6.67
N MET A 21 -10.12 -32.61 -6.15
CA MET A 21 -9.54 -31.85 -5.05
C MET A 21 -9.21 -30.41 -5.44
N LEU A 22 -8.63 -30.21 -6.62
CA LEU A 22 -8.32 -28.87 -7.15
C LEU A 22 -9.58 -28.03 -7.33
N LEU A 23 -10.65 -28.61 -7.89
CA LEU A 23 -11.94 -27.92 -8.07
C LEU A 23 -12.60 -27.59 -6.74
N ALA A 24 -12.60 -28.53 -5.79
CA ALA A 24 -13.14 -28.30 -4.45
C ALA A 24 -12.39 -27.16 -3.74
N ALA A 25 -11.05 -27.13 -3.83
CA ALA A 25 -10.23 -26.04 -3.28
C ALA A 25 -10.53 -24.70 -3.97
N ALA A 26 -10.62 -24.68 -5.30
CA ALA A 26 -10.94 -23.47 -6.06
C ALA A 26 -12.28 -22.87 -5.65
N VAL A 27 -13.32 -23.70 -5.53
CA VAL A 27 -14.65 -23.27 -5.07
C VAL A 27 -14.60 -22.80 -3.62
N GLY A 28 -13.95 -23.57 -2.73
CA GLY A 28 -13.82 -23.23 -1.32
C GLY A 28 -13.12 -21.90 -1.07
N ILE A 29 -12.13 -21.55 -1.90
CA ILE A 29 -11.43 -20.26 -1.84
C ILE A 29 -12.25 -19.15 -2.51
N ALA A 30 -12.75 -19.36 -3.73
CA ALA A 30 -13.42 -18.33 -4.51
C ALA A 30 -14.74 -17.87 -3.89
N LEU A 31 -15.51 -18.78 -3.30
CA LEU A 31 -16.85 -18.50 -2.81
C LEU A 31 -16.87 -17.41 -1.69
N PRO A 32 -16.02 -17.45 -0.65
CA PRO A 32 -15.88 -16.36 0.30
C PRO A 32 -15.59 -14.99 -0.33
N PHE A 33 -14.66 -14.93 -1.30
CA PHE A 33 -14.32 -13.68 -2.00
C PHE A 33 -15.53 -13.10 -2.74
N LEU A 34 -16.27 -13.94 -3.47
CA LEU A 34 -17.45 -13.52 -4.21
C LEU A 34 -18.59 -13.08 -3.27
N ILE A 35 -18.87 -13.83 -2.21
CA ILE A 35 -19.92 -13.51 -1.24
C ILE A 35 -19.59 -12.21 -0.50
N LEU A 36 -18.41 -12.11 0.09
CA LEU A 36 -18.00 -10.92 0.84
C LEU A 36 -17.89 -9.70 -0.07
N GLY A 37 -17.35 -9.87 -1.27
CA GLY A 37 -17.25 -8.80 -2.25
C GLY A 37 -18.62 -8.26 -2.67
N ARG A 38 -19.60 -9.16 -2.91
CA ARG A 38 -20.98 -8.78 -3.23
C ARG A 38 -21.66 -8.08 -2.05
N ARG A 39 -21.48 -8.58 -0.82
CA ARG A 39 -22.02 -7.96 0.40
C ARG A 39 -21.45 -6.57 0.67
N LEU A 40 -20.15 -6.37 0.46
CA LEU A 40 -19.51 -5.06 0.62
C LEU A 40 -19.99 -4.06 -0.44
N ARG A 41 -20.00 -4.46 -1.72
CA ARG A 41 -20.38 -3.57 -2.83
C ARG A 41 -21.87 -3.21 -2.81
N TYR A 42 -22.73 -4.22 -2.77
CA TYR A 42 -24.17 -4.03 -2.98
C TYR A 42 -24.98 -4.08 -1.68
N GLY A 43 -24.54 -4.89 -0.71
CA GLY A 43 -25.20 -4.98 0.60
C GLY A 43 -24.84 -3.83 1.53
N ARG A 44 -23.81 -3.03 1.20
CA ARG A 44 -23.29 -1.93 2.04
C ARG A 44 -22.99 -2.37 3.47
N ASP A 45 -22.51 -3.61 3.64
CA ASP A 45 -22.18 -4.21 4.93
C ASP A 45 -20.85 -3.67 5.50
N TYR A 46 -20.83 -2.39 5.90
CA TYR A 46 -19.63 -1.72 6.43
C TYR A 46 -19.10 -2.33 7.73
N ARG A 47 -19.93 -3.14 8.41
CA ARG A 47 -19.55 -3.94 9.57
C ARG A 47 -18.47 -4.98 9.26
N LEU A 48 -18.20 -5.26 7.99
CA LEU A 48 -17.10 -6.15 7.58
C LEU A 48 -15.75 -5.42 7.51
N VAL A 49 -15.74 -4.08 7.51
CA VAL A 49 -14.52 -3.28 7.47
C VAL A 49 -14.00 -3.09 8.89
N ALA A 50 -13.11 -3.97 9.33
CA ALA A 50 -12.60 -4.00 10.70
C ALA A 50 -12.04 -2.65 11.18
N GLY A 51 -11.34 -1.91 10.31
CA GLY A 51 -10.80 -0.58 10.62
C GLY A 51 -11.90 0.47 10.88
N TYR A 52 -12.99 0.43 10.11
CA TYR A 52 -14.12 1.34 10.30
C TYR A 52 -14.87 1.03 11.60
N ASN A 53 -15.10 -0.25 11.92
CA ASN A 53 -15.84 -0.62 13.13
C ASN A 53 -15.17 -0.18 14.43
N ARG A 54 -13.84 -0.29 14.48
CA ARG A 54 -13.03 0.06 15.66
C ARG A 54 -12.81 1.56 15.83
N ALA A 55 -13.04 2.36 14.79
CA ALA A 55 -12.87 3.81 14.83
C ALA A 55 -13.90 4.48 15.77
N SER A 56 -13.48 5.58 16.41
CA SER A 56 -14.35 6.41 17.24
C SER A 56 -15.44 7.08 16.38
N ALA A 57 -16.51 7.59 17.00
CA ALA A 57 -17.60 8.24 16.26
C ALA A 57 -17.13 9.46 15.45
N GLU A 58 -16.17 10.22 15.97
CA GLU A 58 -15.57 11.36 15.27
C GLU A 58 -14.69 10.91 14.10
N GLU A 59 -13.91 9.84 14.28
CA GLU A 59 -13.02 9.32 13.25
C GLU A 59 -13.81 8.67 12.11
N LYS A 60 -14.91 7.96 12.41
CA LYS A 60 -15.84 7.40 11.41
C LYS A 60 -16.35 8.45 10.42
N ARG A 61 -16.61 9.69 10.87
CA ARG A 61 -17.06 10.79 10.00
C ARG A 61 -16.02 11.20 8.96
N LYS A 62 -14.75 10.87 9.17
CA LYS A 62 -13.64 11.19 8.25
C LYS A 62 -13.45 10.10 7.17
N TYR A 63 -14.10 8.95 7.29
CA TYR A 63 -14.04 7.87 6.30
C TYR A 63 -14.93 8.17 5.08
N ASP A 64 -14.48 7.75 3.90
CA ASP A 64 -15.33 7.60 2.71
C ASP A 64 -15.62 6.11 2.63
N ILE A 65 -16.58 5.70 3.46
CA ILE A 65 -16.89 4.28 3.67
C ILE A 65 -17.55 3.67 2.45
N GLU A 66 -18.32 4.46 1.69
CA GLU A 66 -18.94 4.03 0.44
C GLU A 66 -17.89 3.76 -0.64
N GLY A 67 -17.00 4.72 -0.89
CA GLY A 67 -15.90 4.55 -1.84
C GLY A 67 -14.97 3.40 -1.45
N LEU A 68 -14.69 3.24 -0.15
CA LEU A 68 -13.89 2.13 0.36
C LEU A 68 -14.60 0.78 0.14
N ALA A 69 -15.89 0.69 0.44
CA ALA A 69 -16.68 -0.53 0.28
C ALA A 69 -16.83 -0.92 -1.19
N ASP A 70 -17.01 0.04 -2.09
CA ASP A 70 -17.08 -0.21 -3.53
C ASP A 70 -15.73 -0.68 -4.09
N HIS A 71 -14.63 -0.04 -3.68
CA HIS A 71 -13.28 -0.43 -4.09
C HIS A 71 -12.91 -1.83 -3.59
N LEU A 72 -13.11 -2.10 -2.29
CA LEU A 72 -12.83 -3.41 -1.71
C LEU A 72 -13.77 -4.49 -2.26
N GLY A 73 -15.07 -4.19 -2.41
CA GLY A 73 -16.07 -5.11 -2.93
C GLY A 73 -15.77 -5.53 -4.37
N ASN A 74 -15.47 -4.56 -5.24
CA ASN A 74 -14.99 -4.84 -6.61
C ASN A 74 -13.72 -5.68 -6.61
N GLY A 75 -12.76 -5.31 -5.77
CA GLY A 75 -11.51 -6.03 -5.63
C GLY A 75 -11.70 -7.50 -5.27
N LEU A 76 -12.49 -7.79 -4.23
CA LEU A 76 -12.76 -9.16 -3.78
C LEU A 76 -13.51 -9.97 -4.83
N ILE A 77 -14.50 -9.39 -5.53
CA ILE A 77 -15.19 -10.09 -6.62
C ILE A 77 -14.20 -10.47 -7.72
N SER A 78 -13.34 -9.54 -8.15
CA SER A 78 -12.33 -9.79 -9.17
C SER A 78 -11.34 -10.89 -8.75
N LEU A 79 -10.88 -10.90 -7.50
CA LEU A 79 -10.01 -11.96 -6.98
C LEU A 79 -10.74 -13.32 -6.97
N GLY A 80 -12.01 -13.36 -6.56
CA GLY A 80 -12.82 -14.58 -6.58
C GLY A 80 -12.98 -15.17 -7.98
N VAL A 81 -13.19 -14.33 -8.99
CA VAL A 81 -13.25 -14.78 -10.41
C VAL A 81 -11.90 -15.34 -10.85
N LEU A 82 -10.79 -14.68 -10.54
CA LEU A 82 -9.44 -15.16 -10.88
C LEU A 82 -9.10 -16.51 -10.21
N CYS A 83 -9.58 -16.74 -8.98
CA CYS A 83 -9.43 -18.02 -8.28
C CYS A 83 -10.15 -19.18 -8.99
N ILE A 84 -11.15 -18.91 -9.83
CA ILE A 84 -11.84 -19.92 -10.65
C ILE A 84 -11.14 -20.09 -12.00
N LEU A 85 -10.78 -18.98 -12.66
CA LEU A 85 -10.17 -19.01 -14.00
C LEU A 85 -8.80 -19.69 -14.01
N MET A 86 -8.00 -19.48 -12.96
CA MET A 86 -6.64 -20.03 -12.87
C MET A 86 -6.60 -21.57 -12.86
N PRO A 87 -7.30 -22.29 -11.96
CA PRO A 87 -7.37 -23.75 -12.02
C PRO A 87 -8.11 -24.25 -13.26
N GLY A 88 -9.09 -23.50 -13.78
CA GLY A 88 -9.73 -23.82 -15.07
C GLY A 88 -8.74 -23.86 -16.23
N ALA A 89 -7.86 -22.85 -16.34
CA ALA A 89 -6.80 -22.82 -17.34
C ALA A 89 -5.80 -23.98 -17.16
N TRP A 90 -5.46 -24.32 -15.91
CA TRP A 90 -4.59 -25.46 -15.61
C TRP A 90 -5.21 -26.79 -16.05
N LEU A 91 -6.50 -27.00 -15.79
CA LEU A 91 -7.24 -28.21 -16.20
C LEU A 91 -7.35 -28.37 -17.72
N LEU A 92 -7.33 -27.27 -18.46
CA LEU A 92 -7.29 -27.26 -19.94
C LEU A 92 -5.88 -27.43 -20.52
N GLY A 93 -4.86 -27.57 -19.65
CA GLY A 93 -3.45 -27.66 -20.07
C GLY A 93 -2.83 -26.31 -20.47
N TRP A 94 -3.52 -25.19 -20.24
CA TRP A 94 -3.05 -23.84 -20.56
C TRP A 94 -2.15 -23.28 -19.45
N ASN A 95 -1.06 -23.99 -19.15
CA ASN A 95 -0.17 -23.68 -18.02
C ASN A 95 0.39 -22.25 -18.07
N THR A 96 0.79 -21.79 -19.26
CA THR A 96 1.27 -20.40 -19.45
C THR A 96 0.18 -19.38 -19.10
N VAL A 97 -1.07 -19.63 -19.50
CA VAL A 97 -2.21 -18.76 -19.16
C VAL A 97 -2.47 -18.78 -17.66
N ALA A 98 -2.41 -19.94 -17.01
CA ALA A 98 -2.57 -20.05 -15.56
C ALA A 98 -1.50 -19.24 -14.79
N LEU A 99 -0.24 -19.26 -15.24
CA LEU A 99 0.84 -18.46 -14.66
C LEU A 99 0.64 -16.96 -14.88
N ILE A 100 0.17 -16.54 -16.05
CA ILE A 100 -0.19 -15.13 -16.31
C ILE A 100 -1.33 -14.69 -15.40
N LEU A 101 -2.37 -15.52 -15.23
CA LEU A 101 -3.49 -15.24 -14.33
C LEU A 101 -3.04 -15.12 -12.87
N LEU A 102 -2.06 -15.93 -12.43
CA LEU A 102 -1.45 -15.78 -11.11
C LEU A 102 -0.73 -14.43 -10.95
N GLY A 103 0.03 -14.00 -11.97
CA GLY A 103 0.65 -12.68 -11.97
C GLY A 103 -0.38 -11.54 -11.89
N ILE A 104 -1.47 -11.64 -12.65
CA ILE A 104 -2.59 -10.68 -12.61
C ILE A 104 -3.25 -10.67 -11.23
N PHE A 105 -3.45 -11.85 -10.61
CA PHE A 105 -4.01 -11.97 -9.27
C PHE A 105 -3.18 -11.20 -8.24
N LEU A 106 -1.86 -11.40 -8.23
CA LEU A 106 -0.95 -10.70 -7.32
C LEU A 106 -0.93 -9.19 -7.56
N LEU A 107 -0.93 -8.77 -8.83
CA LEU A 107 -1.00 -7.36 -9.19
C LEU A 107 -2.31 -6.72 -8.73
N PHE A 108 -3.45 -7.37 -8.94
CA PHE A 108 -4.74 -6.89 -8.48
C PHE A 108 -4.82 -6.80 -6.95
N ALA A 109 -4.33 -7.82 -6.24
CA ALA A 109 -4.25 -7.78 -4.77
C ALA A 109 -3.46 -6.57 -4.29
N PHE A 110 -2.31 -6.28 -4.92
CA PHE A 110 -1.52 -5.08 -4.63
C PHE A 110 -2.29 -3.78 -4.89
N ILE A 111 -2.96 -3.66 -6.06
CA ILE A 111 -3.77 -2.49 -6.43
C ILE A 111 -4.93 -2.29 -5.44
N ILE A 112 -5.58 -3.37 -4.98
CA ILE A 112 -6.67 -3.30 -4.01
C ILE A 112 -6.16 -2.71 -2.69
N VAL A 113 -5.02 -3.20 -2.19
CA VAL A 113 -4.40 -2.73 -0.94
C VAL A 113 -3.99 -1.26 -1.06
N VAL A 114 -3.20 -0.90 -2.08
CA VAL A 114 -2.70 0.48 -2.26
C VAL A 114 -3.85 1.44 -2.57
N GLY A 115 -4.76 1.04 -3.46
CA GLY A 115 -5.93 1.82 -3.83
C GLY A 115 -6.89 2.03 -2.66
N GLY A 116 -7.00 1.07 -1.74
CA GLY A 116 -7.84 1.18 -0.54
C GLY A 116 -7.34 2.26 0.42
N GLN A 117 -6.03 2.52 0.47
CA GLN A 117 -5.43 3.52 1.36
C GLN A 117 -5.94 4.95 1.08
N ARG A 118 -6.42 5.25 -0.13
CA ARG A 118 -6.93 6.59 -0.48
C ARG A 118 -8.21 6.97 0.28
N PHE A 119 -8.95 5.98 0.77
CA PHE A 119 -10.21 6.19 1.47
C PHE A 119 -10.06 6.30 3.00
N LEU A 120 -8.85 6.07 3.52
CA LEU A 120 -8.56 6.14 4.95
C LEU A 120 -8.54 7.61 5.45
N PRO A 121 -9.04 7.87 6.66
CA PRO A 121 -9.23 9.24 7.19
C PRO A 121 -7.91 10.01 7.32
N HIS A 122 -6.82 9.33 7.71
CA HIS A 122 -5.51 9.97 7.96
C HIS A 122 -4.84 10.52 6.68
N ARG A 123 -5.31 10.15 5.49
CA ARG A 123 -4.81 10.71 4.22
C ARG A 123 -5.51 12.00 3.79
N ARG A 124 -6.71 12.28 4.32
CA ARG A 124 -7.55 13.39 3.82
C ARG A 124 -7.28 14.73 4.50
N HIS A 125 -6.65 14.72 5.67
CA HIS A 125 -6.20 15.94 6.35
C HIS A 125 -4.67 15.93 6.44
N PRO A 126 -3.95 16.30 5.37
CA PRO A 126 -2.62 16.83 5.59
C PRO A 126 -2.76 18.06 6.49
N GLU A 127 -2.03 18.08 7.60
CA GLU A 127 -1.61 19.35 8.20
C GLU A 127 -1.21 20.31 7.05
N PRO A 128 -1.72 21.55 7.02
CA PRO A 128 -1.39 22.50 5.96
C PRO A 128 0.11 22.81 6.04
N GLY A 129 0.90 22.05 5.30
CA GLY A 129 2.34 22.02 5.42
C GLY A 129 2.98 21.49 4.14
N ILE A 130 3.23 22.45 3.24
CA ILE A 130 4.31 22.47 2.24
C ILE A 130 4.10 21.61 0.97
N PRO A 131 4.33 22.19 -0.22
CA PRO A 131 4.24 21.46 -1.49
C PRO A 131 5.28 20.34 -1.56
N SER A 132 4.81 19.08 -1.55
CA SER A 132 5.66 17.90 -1.70
C SER A 132 6.18 17.77 -3.13
N SER A 133 7.48 17.51 -3.32
CA SER A 133 8.04 17.17 -4.62
C SER A 133 7.45 15.87 -5.18
N GLY A 134 7.56 15.63 -6.49
CA GLY A 134 7.06 14.40 -7.14
C GLY A 134 7.43 13.10 -6.40
N PRO A 135 8.70 12.90 -5.99
CA PRO A 135 9.10 11.73 -5.19
C PRO A 135 8.43 11.66 -3.81
N GLN A 136 8.33 12.78 -3.09
CA GLN A 136 7.64 12.83 -1.79
C GLN A 136 6.14 12.51 -1.95
N ARG A 137 5.51 12.98 -3.04
CA ARG A 137 4.10 12.70 -3.35
C ARG A 137 3.88 11.21 -3.60
N LEU A 138 4.76 10.56 -4.38
CA LEU A 138 4.70 9.13 -4.61
C LEU A 138 4.88 8.34 -3.30
N LEU A 139 5.89 8.69 -2.50
CA LEU A 139 6.14 8.00 -1.23
C LEU A 139 5.00 8.16 -0.23
N LYS A 140 4.36 9.32 -0.18
CA LYS A 140 3.13 9.54 0.62
C LYS A 140 1.99 8.60 0.21
N HIS A 141 1.95 8.19 -1.06
CA HIS A 141 0.93 7.28 -1.59
C HIS A 141 1.23 5.80 -1.40
N VAL A 142 2.49 5.44 -1.18
CA VAL A 142 2.93 4.04 -1.06
C VAL A 142 3.22 3.65 0.38
N LEU A 143 3.79 4.57 1.18
CA LEU A 143 4.23 4.28 2.54
C LEU A 143 3.09 4.45 3.58
N PRO A 144 3.12 3.66 4.68
CA PRO A 144 2.32 3.94 5.87
C PRO A 144 2.61 5.33 6.42
N ALA A 145 1.60 5.95 7.06
CA ALA A 145 1.72 7.31 7.60
C ALA A 145 2.88 7.45 8.60
N SER A 146 3.06 6.46 9.49
CA SER A 146 4.16 6.45 10.46
C SER A 146 5.54 6.38 9.79
N ALA A 147 5.67 5.59 8.73
CA ALA A 147 6.91 5.49 7.96
C ALA A 147 7.21 6.79 7.22
N PHE A 148 6.19 7.43 6.63
CA PHE A 148 6.34 8.73 5.99
C PHE A 148 6.70 9.83 7.00
N ALA A 149 6.07 9.85 8.19
CA ALA A 149 6.39 10.79 9.26
C ALA A 149 7.81 10.60 9.79
N ALA A 150 8.27 9.36 9.97
CA ALA A 150 9.65 9.06 10.34
C ALA A 150 10.65 9.52 9.26
N MET A 151 10.27 9.37 7.98
CA MET A 151 11.06 9.83 6.85
C MET A 151 11.17 11.35 6.77
N GLU A 152 10.05 12.05 7.03
CA GLU A 152 10.01 13.51 7.15
C GLU A 152 10.89 13.97 8.30
N ALA A 153 10.68 13.44 9.51
CA ALA A 153 11.45 13.80 10.70
C ALA A 153 12.96 13.63 10.47
N GLY A 154 13.39 12.46 9.98
CA GLY A 154 14.80 12.21 9.69
C GLY A 154 15.35 13.03 8.52
N THR A 155 14.49 13.56 7.64
CA THR A 155 14.93 14.47 6.56
C THR A 155 15.00 15.93 7.04
N ARG A 156 14.14 16.35 7.96
CA ARG A 156 14.18 17.70 8.57
C ARG A 156 15.46 17.95 9.39
N GLU A 157 16.17 16.89 9.77
CA GLU A 157 17.53 17.00 10.34
C GLU A 157 18.57 17.54 9.34
N TRP A 158 18.25 17.56 8.03
CA TRP A 158 19.15 18.01 6.99
C TRP A 158 18.82 19.41 6.51
N ILE A 159 19.86 20.19 6.29
CA ILE A 159 19.78 21.54 5.71
C ILE A 159 20.56 21.61 4.41
N ALA A 160 20.10 22.49 3.51
CA ALA A 160 20.79 22.86 2.30
C ALA A 160 21.32 24.29 2.40
N GLU A 161 22.63 24.44 2.24
CA GLU A 161 23.31 25.73 2.27
C GLU A 161 23.64 26.18 0.85
N CYS A 162 23.13 27.35 0.48
CA CYS A 162 23.46 27.98 -0.78
C CYS A 162 24.73 28.82 -0.67
N LYS A 163 25.44 29.01 -1.79
CA LYS A 163 26.57 29.96 -1.89
C LYS A 163 26.22 31.41 -1.49
N CYS A 164 24.93 31.79 -1.51
CA CYS A 164 24.48 33.11 -1.06
C CYS A 164 24.36 33.23 0.47
N GLY A 165 24.71 32.18 1.23
CA GLY A 165 24.59 32.16 2.69
C GLY A 165 23.20 31.74 3.20
N ALA A 166 22.22 31.56 2.32
CA ALA A 166 20.91 31.07 2.71
C ALA A 166 20.98 29.60 3.15
N ILE A 167 20.47 29.32 4.36
CA ILE A 167 20.31 27.99 4.94
C ILE A 167 18.81 27.67 4.96
N ARG A 168 18.43 26.45 4.59
CA ARG A 168 17.04 26.00 4.60
C ARG A 168 16.92 24.53 4.89
N ASP A 169 15.74 24.13 5.36
CA ASP A 169 15.37 22.73 5.52
C ASP A 169 15.38 21.98 4.19
N PHE A 170 16.04 20.82 4.17
CA PHE A 170 16.16 20.02 2.96
C PHE A 170 14.82 19.39 2.56
N TRP A 171 13.96 19.06 3.53
CA TRP A 171 12.62 18.55 3.29
C TRP A 171 11.77 19.52 2.44
N GLU A 172 11.83 20.82 2.78
CA GLU A 172 11.12 21.92 2.10
C GLU A 172 11.54 22.07 0.64
N THR A 173 12.75 21.63 0.31
CA THR A 173 13.24 21.66 -1.08
C THR A 173 12.75 20.48 -1.92
N GLY A 174 11.96 19.57 -1.33
CA GLY A 174 11.53 18.36 -1.99
C GLY A 174 12.52 17.19 -1.88
N GLY A 175 13.57 17.34 -1.07
CA GLY A 175 14.59 16.33 -0.87
C GLY A 175 14.19 15.25 0.14
N ILE A 176 14.81 14.09 0.06
CA ILE A 176 14.65 12.97 1.01
C ILE A 176 16.04 12.49 1.45
N ARG A 177 16.32 12.47 2.76
CA ARG A 177 17.57 11.96 3.36
C ARG A 177 17.33 11.16 4.65
N TYR A 178 16.30 10.34 4.66
CA TYR A 178 16.04 9.44 5.78
C TYR A 178 17.15 8.41 5.97
N LYS A 179 17.66 8.29 7.21
CA LYS A 179 18.76 7.38 7.61
C LYS A 179 20.06 7.53 6.80
N ALA A 180 20.24 8.63 6.09
CA ALA A 180 21.47 8.87 5.34
C ALA A 180 22.64 9.22 6.26
N VAL A 181 23.86 8.97 5.79
CA VAL A 181 25.12 9.33 6.47
C VAL A 181 25.97 10.17 5.52
N GLY A 182 26.77 11.09 6.06
CA GLY A 182 27.72 11.90 5.31
C GLY A 182 27.15 13.14 4.63
N GLU A 183 28.00 14.14 4.42
CA GLU A 183 27.65 15.36 3.69
C GLU A 183 27.66 15.12 2.17
N LYS A 184 26.81 15.84 1.43
CA LYS A 184 26.77 15.80 -0.04
C LYS A 184 26.66 17.21 -0.57
N ARG A 185 27.15 17.45 -1.79
CA ARG A 185 26.77 18.64 -2.56
C ARG A 185 25.80 18.25 -3.67
N SER A 186 24.75 19.04 -3.85
CA SER A 186 23.75 18.82 -4.91
C SER A 186 23.46 20.10 -5.66
N LEU A 187 23.28 19.98 -6.97
CA LEU A 187 22.87 21.09 -7.82
C LEU A 187 21.37 21.29 -7.68
N MET A 188 20.94 22.45 -7.18
CA MET A 188 19.51 22.75 -7.01
C MET A 188 19.24 24.27 -7.03
N PRO A 189 18.05 24.71 -7.46
CA PRO A 189 17.67 26.12 -7.45
C PRO A 189 17.56 26.66 -6.03
N CYS A 190 17.98 27.90 -5.82
CA CYS A 190 17.81 28.56 -4.52
C CYS A 190 16.50 29.37 -4.45
N SER A 191 15.63 29.11 -3.47
CA SER A 191 14.45 29.95 -3.19
C SER A 191 14.78 31.41 -2.85
N HIS A 192 15.94 31.67 -2.24
CA HIS A 192 16.35 33.02 -1.84
C HIS A 192 16.93 33.81 -3.02
N CYS A 193 18.00 33.33 -3.65
CA CYS A 193 18.69 34.05 -4.73
C CYS A 193 18.23 33.66 -6.15
N LYS A 194 17.32 32.69 -6.29
CA LYS A 194 16.76 32.16 -7.56
C LYS A 194 17.78 31.55 -8.53
N ARG A 195 19.07 31.47 -8.16
CA ARG A 195 20.13 30.84 -8.97
C ARG A 195 20.23 29.34 -8.66
N VAL A 196 20.53 28.55 -9.69
CA VAL A 196 20.94 27.15 -9.53
C VAL A 196 22.40 27.13 -9.08
N SER A 197 22.70 26.44 -7.99
CA SER A 197 24.07 26.35 -7.48
C SER A 197 24.30 25.03 -6.78
N MET A 198 25.57 24.65 -6.67
CA MET A 198 25.98 23.50 -5.85
C MET A 198 25.78 23.87 -4.38
N GLN A 199 24.75 23.29 -3.77
CA GLN A 199 24.40 23.51 -2.37
C GLN A 199 24.98 22.42 -1.50
N LYS A 200 25.49 22.79 -0.34
CA LYS A 200 26.02 21.84 0.65
C LYS A 200 24.85 21.31 1.48
N ILE A 201 24.65 19.99 1.45
CA ILE A 201 23.64 19.30 2.23
C ILE A 201 24.34 18.63 3.41
N ARG A 202 24.04 19.11 4.61
CA ARG A 202 24.62 18.62 5.87
C ARG A 202 23.54 18.48 6.94
N ARG A 203 23.87 17.79 8.03
CA ARG A 203 23.01 17.78 9.21
C ARG A 203 23.01 19.15 9.89
N ARG A 204 21.85 19.52 10.44
CA ARG A 204 21.66 20.72 11.24
C ARG A 204 22.47 20.62 12.54
N LEU A 205 23.13 21.70 12.93
CA LEU A 205 23.87 21.77 14.19
C LEU A 205 22.91 22.09 15.35
N PRO A 206 23.19 21.66 16.59
CA PRO A 206 22.33 21.97 17.75
C PRO A 206 22.10 23.48 17.96
N SER A 207 23.09 24.32 17.63
CA SER A 207 23.01 25.78 17.73
C SER A 207 22.08 26.43 16.69
N GLU A 208 21.71 25.72 15.64
CA GLU A 208 20.83 26.21 14.57
C GLU A 208 19.35 25.89 14.82
N ASN A 209 19.03 25.21 15.94
CA ASN A 209 17.66 24.86 16.34
C ASN A 209 16.92 26.02 17.04
N SER A 210 17.63 27.02 17.56
CA SER A 210 17.06 28.14 18.33
C SER A 210 16.60 29.34 17.48
N GLY A 211 16.71 29.26 16.15
CA GLY A 211 16.39 30.35 15.21
C GLY A 211 15.12 30.18 14.38
N GLY A 212 14.13 29.41 14.87
CA GLY A 212 12.87 29.18 14.16
C GLY A 212 12.05 30.46 13.99
N SER A 213 11.68 30.76 12.74
CA SER A 213 10.76 31.83 12.29
C SER A 213 11.31 33.26 12.11
N ARG A 214 12.36 33.44 11.29
CA ARG A 214 12.39 34.68 10.48
C ARG A 214 11.40 34.51 9.34
N GLY A 215 10.21 35.07 9.55
CA GLY A 215 9.10 35.07 8.62
C GLY A 215 9.52 35.45 7.20
N PHE A 216 8.91 34.78 6.24
CA PHE A 216 8.92 35.20 4.84
C PHE A 216 8.41 36.64 4.77
N PRO A 217 9.18 37.61 4.25
CA PRO A 217 8.56 38.84 3.77
C PRO A 217 7.71 38.46 2.55
N MET A 218 6.39 38.55 2.70
CA MET A 218 5.50 38.62 1.54
C MET A 218 5.89 39.88 0.75
N LYS A 219 6.20 39.68 -0.53
CA LYS A 219 6.24 40.75 -1.52
C LYS A 219 5.00 40.63 -2.37
#